data_AF-A0A839J423-F1
#
_entry.id   AF-A0A839J423-F1
#
_cell.length_a   1.000
_cell.length_b   1.000
_cell.length_c   1.000
_cell.angle_alpha   90.00
_cell.angle_beta   90.00
_cell.angle_gamma   90.00
#
_symmetry.space_group_name_H-M   'P 1'
#
loop_
_entity.id
_entity.type
_entity.pdbx_description
1 polymer ?
#
loop_
_entity_poly.entity_id
_entity_poly.type
_entity_poly.pdbx_seq_one_letter_code
_entity_poly.pdbx_strand_id
1 'polypeptide(L)'
;MIGGLALLLAFQLVGELVVRLTGLPIPGPVIGMVLFFGWLRWHHPREGAPSVRAADVLVRYLPIMFVPTTVGIVAYGPQVAAQWFPAAVASFGTWLVTFILVAWVAVWLRPRRPKQEAA
;
A
#
# COMPACT_ATOMS: atom_id res chain seq x y z
N MET A 1 3.00 1.28 22.47
CA MET A 1 1.88 0.71 21.69
C MET A 1 0.87 1.80 21.35
N ILE A 2 0.14 2.34 22.33
CA ILE A 2 -0.91 3.37 22.10
C ILE A 2 -0.37 4.61 21.38
N GLY A 3 0.77 5.17 21.82
CA GLY A 3 1.36 6.34 21.15
C GLY A 3 1.76 6.09 19.69
N GLY A 4 2.14 4.85 19.34
CA GLY A 4 2.45 4.48 17.95
C GLY A 4 1.20 4.36 17.09
N LEU A 5 0.15 3.71 17.61
CA LEU A 5 -1.15 3.63 16.95
C LEU A 5 -1.77 5.02 16.77
N ALA A 6 -1.74 5.86 17.81
CA ALA A 6 -2.23 7.24 17.75
C ALA A 6 -1.48 8.05 16.68
N LEU A 7 -0.16 7.88 16.56
CA LEU A 7 0.63 8.53 15.52
C LEU A 7 0.21 8.06 14.12
N LEU A 8 0.11 6.74 13.90
CA LEU A 8 -0.33 6.18 12.62
C LEU A 8 -1.75 6.67 12.26
N LEU A 9 -2.67 6.68 13.22
CA LEU A 9 -4.04 7.17 13.03
C LEU A 9 -4.10 8.69 12.83
N ALA A 10 -3.20 9.47 13.43
CA ALA A 10 -3.12 10.90 13.19
C ALA A 10 -2.71 11.20 11.75
N PHE A 11 -1.68 10.52 11.23
CA PHE A 11 -1.30 10.67 9.82
C PHE A 11 -2.39 10.17 8.86
N GLN A 12 -3.05 9.07 9.20
CA GLN A 12 -4.22 8.57 8.48
C GLN A 12 -5.34 9.62 8.41
N LEU A 13 -5.66 10.26 9.53
CA LEU A 13 -6.70 11.28 9.62
C LEU A 13 -6.34 12.54 8.83
N VAL A 14 -5.08 12.96 8.87
CA VAL A 14 -4.59 14.08 8.05
C VAL A 14 -4.70 13.74 6.56
N GLY A 15 -4.32 12.53 6.16
CA GLY A 15 -4.49 12.07 4.77
C GLY A 15 -5.94 12.05 4.32
N GLU A 16 -6.85 11.57 5.17
CA GLU A 16 -8.30 11.59 4.93
C GLU A 16 -8.84 13.03 4.81
N LEU A 17 -8.41 13.94 5.69
CA LEU A 17 -8.79 15.34 5.62
C LEU A 17 -8.33 15.98 4.29
N VAL A 18 -7.11 15.69 3.86
CA VAL A 18 -6.57 16.15 2.57
C VAL A 18 -7.43 15.64 1.42
N VAL A 19 -7.75 14.34 1.37
CA VAL A 19 -8.62 13.77 0.32
C VAL A 19 -9.98 14.43 0.31
N ARG A 20 -10.60 14.62 1.48
CA ARG A 20 -11.93 15.25 1.58
C ARG A 20 -11.94 16.71 1.13
N LEU A 21 -10.87 17.47 1.41
CA LEU A 21 -10.77 18.86 1.00
C LEU A 21 -10.40 19.02 -0.48
N THR A 22 -9.62 18.10 -1.03
CA THR A 22 -9.13 18.17 -2.42
C THR A 22 -10.00 17.42 -3.42
N GLY A 23 -10.86 16.50 -2.97
CA GLY A 23 -11.70 15.67 -3.83
C GLY A 23 -10.91 14.63 -4.64
N LEU A 24 -9.67 14.30 -4.25
CA LEU A 24 -8.84 13.34 -4.98
C LEU A 24 -9.46 11.93 -4.99
N PRO A 25 -9.44 11.19 -6.13
CA PRO A 25 -9.95 9.82 -6.22
C PRO A 25 -8.96 8.78 -5.67
N ILE A 26 -8.35 9.08 -4.52
CA ILE A 26 -7.34 8.24 -3.87
C ILE A 26 -7.77 8.01 -2.43
N PRO A 27 -7.64 6.80 -1.87
CA PRO A 27 -7.96 6.57 -0.46
C PRO A 27 -7.09 7.45 0.46
N GLY A 28 -7.70 8.11 1.44
CA GLY A 28 -7.02 8.82 2.53
C GLY A 28 -5.81 8.10 3.14
N PRO A 29 -5.86 6.76 3.36
CA PRO A 29 -4.69 6.03 3.86
C PRO A 29 -3.42 6.17 3.03
N VAL A 30 -3.53 6.25 1.71
CA VAL A 30 -2.36 6.35 0.82
C VAL A 30 -1.64 7.67 1.06
N ILE A 31 -2.40 8.77 1.18
CA ILE A 31 -1.83 10.08 1.50
C ILE A 31 -1.20 10.06 2.90
N GLY A 32 -1.89 9.47 3.89
CA GLY A 32 -1.36 9.32 5.25
C GLY A 32 -0.02 8.57 5.28
N MET A 33 0.13 7.50 4.48
CA MET A 33 1.39 6.76 4.36
C MET A 33 2.52 7.62 3.77
N VAL A 34 2.24 8.42 2.73
CA VAL A 34 3.24 9.32 2.12
C VAL A 34 3.70 10.38 3.12
N LEU A 35 2.76 10.97 3.86
CA LEU A 35 3.05 11.95 4.92
C LEU A 35 3.88 11.32 6.05
N PHE A 36 3.48 10.12 6.51
CA PHE A 36 4.20 9.39 7.53
C PHE A 36 5.61 9.01 7.08
N PHE A 37 5.79 8.60 5.82
CA PHE A 37 7.09 8.32 5.23
C PHE A 37 8.00 9.56 5.20
N GLY A 38 7.45 10.72 4.82
CA GLY A 38 8.16 11.99 4.88
C GLY A 38 8.61 12.33 6.31
N TRP A 39 7.72 12.11 7.29
CA TRP A 39 8.03 12.28 8.70
C TRP A 39 9.13 11.32 9.17
N LEU A 40 9.08 10.04 8.80
CA LEU A 40 10.13 9.06 9.13
C LEU A 40 11.50 9.48 8.60
N ARG A 41 11.56 10.01 7.36
CA ARG A 41 12.80 10.48 6.74
C ARG A 41 13.40 11.67 7.49
N TRP A 42 12.57 12.54 8.04
CA TRP A 42 13.01 13.69 8.84
C TRP A 42 13.44 13.29 10.26
N HIS A 43 12.64 12.46 10.93
CA HIS A 43 12.80 12.18 12.36
C HIS A 43 13.74 11.02 12.70
N HIS A 44 14.06 10.14 11.74
CA HIS A 44 14.96 9.00 11.88
C HIS A 44 14.76 8.19 13.19
N PRO A 45 13.54 7.69 13.47
CA PRO A 45 13.25 7.01 14.72
C PRO A 45 14.12 5.75 14.89
N ARG A 46 14.57 5.50 16.12
CA ARG A 46 15.34 4.31 16.49
C ARG A 46 14.53 3.02 16.28
N GLU A 47 15.24 1.93 16.05
CA GLU A 47 14.66 0.58 16.05
C GLU A 47 13.90 0.33 17.36
N GLY A 48 12.69 -0.24 17.26
CA GLY A 48 11.81 -0.46 18.42
C GLY A 48 10.94 0.73 18.85
N ALA A 49 10.94 1.84 18.08
CA ALA A 49 10.04 2.96 18.30
C ALA A 49 8.56 2.51 18.43
N PRO A 50 7.74 3.21 19.23
CA PRO A 50 6.35 2.83 19.44
C PRO A 50 5.53 2.68 18.15
N SER A 51 5.85 3.49 17.13
CA SER A 51 5.24 3.45 15.80
C SER A 51 5.57 2.18 15.03
N VAL A 52 6.82 1.71 15.07
CA VAL A 52 7.26 0.46 14.42
C VAL A 52 6.53 -0.73 15.02
N ARG A 53 6.53 -0.84 16.35
CA ARG A 53 5.80 -1.93 17.03
C ARG A 53 4.29 -1.88 16.76
N ALA A 54 3.70 -0.68 16.67
CA ALA A 54 2.30 -0.53 16.33
C ALA A 54 2.00 -0.99 14.89
N ALA A 55 2.88 -0.67 13.94
CA ALA A 55 2.78 -1.13 12.57
C ALA A 55 2.89 -2.67 12.48
N ASP A 56 3.84 -3.29 13.19
CA ASP A 56 4.00 -4.75 13.23
C ASP A 56 2.72 -5.47 13.71
N VAL A 57 2.07 -4.92 14.74
CA VAL A 57 0.80 -5.45 15.23
C VAL A 57 -0.29 -5.32 14.17
N LEU A 58 -0.42 -4.16 13.51
CA LEU A 58 -1.40 -3.98 12.42
C LEU A 58 -1.16 -4.97 11.27
N VAL A 59 0.10 -5.15 10.88
CA VAL A 59 0.50 -6.06 9.81
C VAL A 59 0.15 -7.51 10.18
N ARG A 60 0.29 -7.90 11.45
CA ARG A 60 -0.13 -9.22 11.92
C ARG A 60 -1.63 -9.48 11.74
N TYR A 61 -2.46 -8.43 11.74
CA TYR A 61 -3.90 -8.54 11.54
C TYR A 61 -4.36 -8.28 10.09
N LEU A 62 -3.47 -7.93 9.15
CA LEU A 62 -3.81 -7.82 7.72
C LEU A 62 -4.59 -9.01 7.15
N PRO A 63 -4.37 -10.28 7.60
CA PRO A 63 -5.18 -11.40 7.16
C PRO A 63 -6.70 -11.20 7.30
N ILE A 64 -7.15 -10.43 8.31
CA ILE A 64 -8.57 -10.12 8.51
C ILE A 64 -9.14 -9.26 7.40
N MET A 65 -8.32 -8.44 6.74
CA MET A 65 -8.72 -7.60 5.60
C MET A 65 -8.93 -8.40 4.31
N PHE A 66 -8.47 -9.65 4.24
CA PHE A 66 -8.78 -10.54 3.11
C PHE A 66 -10.14 -11.21 3.24
N VAL A 67 -10.74 -11.24 4.44
CA VAL A 67 -12.04 -11.86 4.69
C VAL A 67 -13.13 -11.30 3.75
N PRO A 68 -13.32 -9.97 3.58
CA PRO A 68 -14.33 -9.43 2.67
C PRO A 68 -14.15 -9.90 1.22
N THR A 69 -12.90 -9.96 0.74
CA THR A 69 -12.58 -10.43 -0.61
C THR A 69 -12.89 -11.92 -0.76
N THR A 70 -12.54 -12.75 0.23
CA THR A 70 -12.83 -14.18 0.23
C THR A 70 -14.33 -14.47 0.28
N VAL A 71 -15.09 -13.71 1.08
CA VAL A 71 -16.55 -13.84 1.17
C VAL A 71 -17.22 -13.60 -0.19
N GLY A 72 -16.68 -12.71 -1.02
CA GLY A 72 -17.17 -12.51 -2.39
C GLY A 72 -17.10 -13.77 -3.26
N ILE A 73 -16.03 -14.57 -3.14
CA ILE A 73 -15.89 -15.83 -3.90
C ILE A 73 -16.93 -16.86 -3.45
N VAL A 74 -17.18 -16.95 -2.15
CA VAL A 74 -18.20 -17.88 -1.60
C VAL A 74 -19.60 -17.43 -2.01
N ALA A 75 -19.90 -16.13 -1.96
CA ALA A 75 -21.20 -15.58 -2.28
C ALA A 75 -21.55 -15.66 -3.78
N TYR A 76 -20.56 -15.47 -4.66
CA TYR A 76 -20.74 -15.44 -6.12
C TYR A 76 -20.09 -16.63 -6.83
N GLY A 77 -19.87 -17.73 -6.11
CA GLY A 77 -19.19 -18.92 -6.62
C GLY A 77 -19.73 -19.44 -7.96
N PRO A 78 -21.06 -19.59 -8.15
CA PRO A 78 -21.63 -20.03 -9.42
C PRO A 78 -21.33 -19.09 -10.60
N GLN A 79 -21.37 -17.77 -10.37
CA GLN A 79 -21.08 -16.75 -11.39
C GLN A 79 -19.59 -16.75 -11.75
N VAL A 80 -18.73 -16.88 -10.74
CA VAL A 80 -17.28 -17.03 -10.94
C VAL A 80 -16.97 -18.30 -11.72
N ALA A 81 -17.62 -19.42 -11.41
CA ALA A 81 -17.45 -20.68 -12.13
C ALA A 81 -17.93 -20.59 -13.58
N ALA A 82 -18.99 -19.83 -13.88
CA ALA A 82 -19.46 -19.65 -15.25
C ALA A 82 -18.49 -18.79 -16.10
N GLN A 83 -17.75 -17.87 -15.48
CA GLN A 83 -16.87 -16.92 -16.17
C GLN A 83 -15.40 -17.03 -15.75
N TRP A 84 -14.98 -18.20 -15.27
CA TRP A 84 -13.65 -18.39 -14.68
C TRP A 84 -12.53 -18.08 -15.66
N PHE A 85 -12.70 -18.43 -16.94
CA PHE A 85 -11.67 -18.23 -17.97
C PHE A 85 -11.49 -16.74 -18.32
N PRO A 86 -12.54 -15.98 -18.71
CA PRO A 86 -12.44 -14.53 -18.88
C PRO A 86 -11.91 -13.82 -17.61
N ALA A 87 -12.39 -14.21 -16.43
CA ALA A 87 -11.97 -13.60 -15.17
C ALA A 87 -10.49 -13.84 -14.86
N ALA A 88 -9.98 -15.05 -15.09
CA ALA A 88 -8.58 -15.39 -14.91
C ALA A 88 -7.70 -14.61 -15.89
N VAL A 89 -8.04 -14.60 -17.18
CA VAL A 89 -7.27 -13.89 -18.21
C VAL A 89 -7.27 -12.38 -17.94
N ALA A 90 -8.41 -11.78 -17.58
CA ALA A 90 -8.48 -10.37 -17.26
C ALA A 90 -7.66 -10.02 -16.00
N SER A 91 -7.75 -10.85 -14.95
CA SER A 91 -7.04 -10.62 -13.68
C SER A 91 -5.53 -10.75 -13.85
N PHE A 92 -5.07 -11.86 -14.42
CA PHE A 92 -3.64 -12.09 -14.67
C PHE A 92 -3.08 -11.12 -15.70
N GLY A 93 -3.84 -10.83 -16.77
CA GLY A 93 -3.44 -9.86 -17.78
C GLY A 93 -3.24 -8.47 -17.19
N THR A 94 -4.23 -7.97 -16.44
CA THR A 94 -4.14 -6.64 -15.80
C THR A 94 -3.01 -6.59 -14.78
N TRP A 95 -2.87 -7.63 -13.96
CA TRP A 95 -1.78 -7.74 -12.99
C TRP A 95 -0.42 -7.69 -13.68
N LEU A 96 -0.20 -8.52 -14.70
CA LEU A 96 1.06 -8.59 -15.43
C LEU A 96 1.40 -7.27 -16.12
N VAL A 97 0.43 -6.67 -16.82
CA VAL A 97 0.59 -5.37 -17.49
C VAL A 97 0.96 -4.29 -16.47
N THR A 98 0.26 -4.23 -15.34
CA THR A 98 0.54 -3.26 -14.27
C THR A 98 1.95 -3.45 -13.71
N PHE A 99 2.35 -4.69 -13.45
CA PHE A 99 3.70 -5.01 -12.97
C PHE A 99 4.79 -4.58 -13.94
N ILE A 100 4.63 -4.88 -15.23
CA ILE A 100 5.56 -4.48 -16.28
C ILE A 100 5.65 -2.96 -16.37
N LEU A 101 4.50 -2.27 -16.37
CA LEU A 101 4.45 -0.81 -16.45
C LEU A 101 5.16 -0.15 -15.26
N VAL A 102 4.86 -0.60 -14.04
CA VAL A 102 5.49 -0.09 -12.81
C VAL A 102 7.00 -0.34 -12.84
N ALA A 103 7.43 -1.55 -13.21
CA ALA A 103 8.85 -1.88 -13.33
C ALA A 103 9.55 -0.99 -14.38
N TRP A 104 8.91 -0.76 -15.51
CA TRP A 104 9.45 0.08 -16.58
C TRP A 104 9.58 1.54 -16.15
N VAL A 105 8.53 2.11 -15.54
CA VAL A 105 8.57 3.48 -14.97
C VAL A 105 9.66 3.59 -13.90
N ALA A 106 9.80 2.58 -13.03
CA ALA A 106 10.84 2.57 -12.01
C ALA A 106 12.25 2.54 -12.63
N VAL A 107 12.48 1.78 -13.70
CA VAL A 107 13.76 1.78 -14.44
C VAL A 107 13.99 3.11 -15.14
N TRP A 108 12.96 3.71 -15.71
CA TRP A 108 13.07 5.00 -16.39
C TRP A 108 13.41 6.15 -15.43
N LEU A 109 12.82 6.15 -14.23
CA LEU A 109 13.07 7.15 -13.20
C LEU A 109 14.39 6.94 -12.43
N ARG A 110 15.10 5.82 -12.65
CA ARG A 110 16.39 5.58 -11.99
C ARG A 110 17.42 6.61 -12.45
N PRO A 111 17.97 7.43 -11.54
CA PRO A 111 19.12 8.26 -11.87
C PRO A 111 20.28 7.35 -12.32
N ARG A 112 20.92 7.68 -13.43
CA ARG A 112 22.16 7.00 -13.85
C ARG A 112 23.18 7.21 -12.73
N ARG A 113 23.46 6.17 -11.94
CA ARG A 113 24.53 6.24 -10.94
C ARG A 113 25.83 6.61 -11.67
N PRO A 114 26.57 7.65 -11.24
CA PRO A 114 27.96 7.81 -11.64
C PRO A 114 28.68 6.50 -11.31
N LYS A 115 29.50 5.99 -12.25
CA LYS A 115 30.42 4.88 -11.99
C LYS A 115 31.13 5.19 -10.67
N GLN A 116 30.87 4.41 -9.63
CA GLN A 116 31.78 4.35 -8.49
C GLN A 116 33.11 3.91 -9.07
N GLU A 117 34.06 4.85 -9.14
CA GLU A 117 35.44 4.59 -9.48
C GLU A 117 35.94 3.46 -8.60
N ALA A 118 36.53 2.48 -9.28
CA ALA A 118 37.42 1.52 -8.66
C ALA A 118 38.53 2.30 -7.95
N ALA A 119 38.63 2.12 -6.63
CA ALA A 119 39.79 2.45 -5.83
C ALA A 119 40.00 1.30 -4.84
#